data_AF-A0AAW2M9B1-F1
#
_entry.id   AF-A0AAW2M9B1-F1
#
_cell.length_a   1.000
_cell.length_b   1.000
_cell.length_c   1.000
_cell.angle_alpha   90.00
_cell.angle_beta   90.00
_cell.angle_gamma   90.00
#
_symmetry.space_group_name_H-M   'P 1'
#
loop_
_entity.id
_entity.type
_entity.pdbx_description
1 polymer ?
#
loop_
_entity_poly.entity_id
_entity_poly.type
_entity_poly.pdbx_seq_one_letter_code
_entity_poly.pdbx_strand_id
1 'polypeptide(L)'
;MPKLRYLNVGDLSLPDPLEGQDSSILDNLNALWSGDFRCTQKVVERIPNLKKLRATCWYSPVDLCCYLSNFAQLNKLESLILEGYSRLEEITFPISLKKLSLRGFKISWEKMTIIGSSLPNLEVLKLGNAFGGQEWNLIEGEFLQLKVLYIWNTDLMRWEQKISIFQTSRTFTSNVCGNWRRSL
;
A
#
# COMPACT_ATOMS: atom_id res chain seq x y z
N MET A 1 32.43 4.33 5.51
CA MET A 1 31.20 5.12 5.25
C MET A 1 30.03 4.47 5.98
N PRO A 2 29.24 5.20 6.78
CA PRO A 2 28.06 4.60 7.41
C PRO A 2 27.12 4.10 6.31
N LYS A 3 26.84 2.80 6.31
CA LYS A 3 25.92 2.15 5.39
C LYS A 3 24.50 2.65 5.69
N LEU A 4 24.04 3.65 4.94
CA LEU A 4 22.75 4.29 5.14
C LEU A 4 21.61 3.25 5.04
N ARG A 5 20.84 3.09 6.11
CA ARG A 5 19.72 2.11 6.20
C ARG A 5 18.34 2.74 6.13
N TYR A 6 18.25 4.01 6.50
CA TYR A 6 17.00 4.76 6.60
C TYR A 6 17.22 6.10 5.93
N LEU A 7 16.36 6.43 4.97
CA LEU A 7 16.38 7.71 4.28
C LEU A 7 14.99 8.33 4.38
N ASN A 8 14.93 9.55 4.87
CA ASN A 8 13.73 10.36 4.87
C ASN A 8 14.02 11.62 4.04
N VAL A 9 13.34 11.75 2.92
CA VAL A 9 13.52 12.83 1.96
C VAL A 9 12.44 13.92 2.17
N GLY A 10 11.59 13.77 3.20
CA GLY A 10 10.53 14.72 3.50
C GLY A 10 9.55 14.84 2.34
N ASP A 11 9.17 16.07 2.00
CA ASP A 11 8.26 16.37 0.88
C ASP A 11 8.92 16.31 -0.50
N LEU A 12 10.19 15.89 -0.57
CA LEU A 12 10.95 15.83 -1.81
C LEU A 12 10.90 14.43 -2.44
N SER A 13 11.16 14.39 -3.74
CA SER A 13 11.38 13.17 -4.50
C SER A 13 12.82 12.66 -4.29
N LEU A 14 13.02 11.35 -4.43
CA LEU A 14 14.36 10.83 -4.62
C LEU A 14 14.79 11.24 -6.04
N PRO A 15 15.85 12.06 -6.22
CA PRO A 15 16.21 12.54 -7.53
C PRO A 15 16.67 11.37 -8.40
N ASP A 16 16.19 11.33 -9.64
CA ASP A 16 16.77 10.47 -10.66
C ASP A 16 18.25 10.81 -10.79
N PRO A 17 19.14 9.80 -10.90
CA PRO A 17 20.53 10.06 -11.25
C PRO A 17 20.57 10.81 -12.58
N LEU A 18 21.25 11.96 -12.59
CA LEU A 18 21.50 12.73 -13.81
C LEU A 18 22.30 11.86 -14.78
N GLU A 19 22.00 11.96 -16.07
CA GLU A 19 22.71 11.20 -17.10
C GLU A 19 24.21 11.51 -17.04
N GLY A 20 25.02 10.45 -16.96
CA GLY A 20 26.48 10.55 -16.86
C GLY A 20 27.05 10.65 -15.44
N GLN A 21 26.22 10.61 -14.39
CA GLN A 21 26.70 10.41 -13.01
C GLN A 21 26.53 8.96 -12.57
N ASP A 22 27.53 8.44 -11.84
CA ASP A 22 27.41 7.17 -11.14
C ASP A 22 26.24 7.24 -10.16
N SER A 23 25.12 6.60 -10.53
CA SER A 23 24.01 6.32 -9.63
C SER A 23 24.55 5.47 -8.49
N SER A 24 24.91 6.10 -7.38
CA SER A 24 25.35 5.38 -6.19
C SER A 24 24.20 4.50 -5.72
N ILE A 25 24.38 3.18 -5.89
CA ILE A 25 23.42 2.17 -5.47
C ILE A 25 23.31 2.24 -3.94
N LEU A 26 22.09 2.36 -3.46
CA LEU A 26 21.75 2.40 -2.04
C LEU A 26 21.38 0.98 -1.57
N ASP A 27 22.30 0.04 -1.78
CA ASP A 27 22.12 -1.40 -1.53
C ASP A 27 21.85 -1.73 -0.04
N ASN A 28 22.31 -0.89 0.87
CA ASN A 28 22.11 -1.04 2.30
C ASN A 28 20.83 -0.35 2.80
N LEU A 29 20.11 0.37 1.91
CA LEU A 29 18.89 1.08 2.28
C LEU A 29 17.75 0.10 2.50
N ASN A 30 17.21 0.13 3.70
CA ASN A 30 16.15 -0.77 4.15
C ASN A 30 14.79 -0.06 4.22
N ALA A 31 14.79 1.25 4.52
CA ALA A 31 13.57 2.04 4.62
C ALA A 31 13.72 3.41 3.95
N LEU A 32 12.67 3.82 3.23
CA LEU A 32 12.58 5.09 2.53
C LEU A 32 11.26 5.78 2.85
N TRP A 33 11.32 7.08 3.12
CA TRP A 33 10.16 7.97 3.09
C TRP A 33 10.39 9.10 2.09
N SER A 34 9.44 9.30 1.18
CA SER A 34 9.41 10.41 0.21
C SER A 34 7.99 10.92 0.01
N GLY A 35 7.82 12.24 0.00
CA GLY A 35 6.54 12.94 -0.13
C GLY A 35 6.15 13.30 -1.56
N ASP A 36 7.06 13.12 -2.53
CA ASP A 36 6.79 13.17 -3.98
C ASP A 36 7.48 11.97 -4.64
N PHE A 37 7.05 10.76 -4.28
CA PHE A 37 7.78 9.56 -4.69
C PHE A 37 7.46 9.18 -6.14
N ARG A 38 8.47 9.18 -7.00
CA ARG A 38 8.37 8.73 -8.40
C ARG A 38 9.11 7.41 -8.56
N CYS A 39 8.37 6.31 -8.74
CA CYS A 39 8.95 4.97 -8.85
C CYS A 39 9.52 4.72 -10.26
N THR A 40 10.44 5.56 -10.74
CA THR A 40 11.08 5.34 -12.05
C THR A 40 11.92 4.06 -12.04
N GLN A 41 12.23 3.54 -13.23
CA GLN A 41 13.13 2.37 -13.35
C GLN A 41 14.50 2.64 -12.68
N LYS A 42 15.04 3.85 -12.87
CA LYS A 42 16.31 4.28 -12.26
C LYS A 42 16.24 4.25 -10.74
N VAL A 43 15.10 4.64 -10.15
CA VAL A 43 14.90 4.55 -8.69
C VAL A 43 14.89 3.08 -8.25
N VAL A 44 14.14 2.20 -8.92
CA VAL A 44 14.12 0.76 -8.60
C VAL A 44 15.52 0.16 -8.57
N GLU A 45 16.34 0.45 -9.58
CA GLU A 45 17.73 -0.02 -9.70
C GLU A 45 18.63 0.52 -8.58
N ARG A 46 18.35 1.74 -8.10
CA ARG A 46 19.12 2.40 -7.05
C ARG A 46 18.81 1.86 -5.65
N ILE A 47 17.62 1.32 -5.41
CA ILE A 47 17.18 0.82 -4.09
C ILE A 47 16.76 -0.66 -4.12
N PRO A 48 17.64 -1.58 -4.56
CA PRO A 48 17.27 -2.98 -4.87
C PRO A 48 16.88 -3.81 -3.63
N ASN A 49 17.24 -3.34 -2.42
CA ASN A 49 17.02 -4.07 -1.16
C ASN A 49 16.00 -3.40 -0.24
N LEU A 50 15.23 -2.44 -0.75
CA LEU A 50 14.26 -1.71 0.06
C LEU A 50 13.19 -2.65 0.63
N LYS A 51 12.98 -2.59 1.95
CA LYS A 51 11.96 -3.39 2.65
C LYS A 51 10.76 -2.58 3.12
N LYS A 52 10.95 -1.29 3.35
CA LYS A 52 9.89 -0.40 3.85
C LYS A 52 9.84 0.87 3.02
N LEU A 53 8.67 1.16 2.48
CA LEU A 53 8.43 2.39 1.74
C LEU A 53 7.25 3.13 2.35
N ARG A 54 7.45 4.42 2.65
CA ARG A 54 6.38 5.39 2.80
C ARG A 54 6.48 6.36 1.64
N ALA A 55 5.44 6.42 0.84
CA ALA A 55 5.38 7.28 -0.32
C ALA A 55 4.09 8.08 -0.30
N THR A 56 4.21 9.35 -0.65
CA THR A 56 3.05 10.19 -0.92
C THR A 56 2.96 10.45 -2.42
N CYS A 57 1.75 10.34 -2.95
CA CYS A 57 1.44 10.51 -4.37
C CYS A 57 0.23 11.43 -4.53
N TRP A 58 0.51 12.72 -4.66
CA TRP A 58 -0.53 13.71 -4.93
C TRP A 58 -0.83 13.74 -6.42
N TYR A 59 -2.12 13.74 -6.77
CA TYR A 59 -2.56 13.91 -8.15
C TYR A 59 -2.10 15.29 -8.66
N SER A 60 -1.18 15.30 -9.63
CA SER A 60 -0.98 16.48 -10.49
C SER A 60 -1.79 16.27 -11.77
N PRO A 61 -2.62 17.24 -12.19
CA PRO A 61 -3.37 17.16 -13.45
C PRO A 61 -2.48 17.19 -14.70
N VAL A 62 -1.18 17.41 -14.52
CA VAL A 62 -0.18 17.39 -15.59
C VAL A 62 0.70 16.16 -15.36
N ASP A 63 0.47 15.14 -16.19
CA ASP A 63 1.28 13.92 -16.37
C ASP A 63 2.49 13.76 -15.46
N LEU A 64 2.39 12.82 -14.52
CA LEU A 64 3.48 12.00 -13.96
C LEU A 64 2.80 11.05 -12.98
N CYS A 65 2.13 10.02 -13.51
CA CYS A 65 1.77 8.87 -12.69
C CYS A 65 3.04 8.50 -11.90
N CYS A 66 2.93 8.28 -10.59
CA CYS A 66 4.05 7.93 -9.69
C CYS A 66 4.83 6.66 -10.10
N TYR A 67 4.63 6.15 -11.33
CA TYR A 67 5.17 4.93 -11.90
C TYR A 67 4.84 3.74 -10.98
N LEU A 68 3.65 3.74 -10.40
CA LEU A 68 3.24 2.82 -9.34
C LEU A 68 3.22 1.35 -9.79
N SER A 69 3.17 1.10 -11.09
CA SER A 69 3.36 -0.24 -11.67
C SER A 69 4.76 -0.80 -11.42
N ASN A 70 5.78 0.06 -11.30
CA ASN A 70 7.16 -0.36 -11.02
C ASN A 70 7.37 -0.83 -9.58
N PHE A 71 6.39 -0.64 -8.66
CA PHE A 71 6.46 -1.25 -7.33
C PHE A 71 6.57 -2.77 -7.38
N ALA A 72 6.02 -3.40 -8.42
CA ALA A 72 6.15 -4.84 -8.64
C ALA A 72 7.62 -5.30 -8.71
N GLN A 73 8.53 -4.42 -9.13
CA GLN A 73 9.95 -4.71 -9.25
C GLN A 73 10.71 -4.60 -7.92
N LEU A 74 10.11 -3.97 -6.89
CA LEU A 74 10.66 -3.90 -5.54
C LEU A 74 10.42 -5.22 -4.79
N ASN A 75 11.06 -6.30 -5.27
CA ASN A 75 10.81 -7.68 -4.85
C ASN A 75 11.06 -7.97 -3.36
N LYS A 76 11.76 -7.08 -2.64
CA LYS A 76 12.04 -7.21 -1.20
C LYS A 76 11.16 -6.31 -0.32
N LEU A 77 10.20 -5.60 -0.92
CA LEU A 77 9.33 -4.67 -0.22
C LEU A 77 8.30 -5.42 0.64
N GLU A 78 8.48 -5.38 1.96
CA GLU A 78 7.62 -6.07 2.91
C GLU A 78 6.53 -5.14 3.49
N SER A 79 6.76 -3.83 3.48
CA SER A 79 5.85 -2.84 4.07
C SER A 79 5.72 -1.60 3.20
N LEU A 80 4.48 -1.24 2.87
CA LEU A 80 4.15 -0.11 2.02
C LEU A 80 3.10 0.76 2.70
N ILE A 81 3.41 2.05 2.84
CA ILE A 81 2.46 3.09 3.25
C ILE A 81 2.34 4.03 2.06
N LEU A 82 1.14 4.14 1.50
CA LEU A 82 0.80 5.08 0.45
C LEU A 82 -0.23 6.09 0.95
N GLU A 83 0.07 7.36 0.75
CA GLU A 83 -0.84 8.47 1.02
C GLU A 83 -1.05 9.24 -0.28
N GLY A 84 -2.29 9.53 -0.66
CA GLY A 84 -2.54 10.31 -1.87
C GLY A 84 -3.86 10.04 -2.56
N TYR A 85 -3.94 10.53 -3.79
CA TYR A 85 -5.11 10.43 -4.66
C TYR A 85 -4.67 9.80 -5.98
N SER A 86 -4.66 8.46 -6.05
CA SER A 86 -4.44 7.77 -7.32
C SER A 86 -5.50 6.71 -7.55
N ARG A 87 -5.58 6.22 -8.80
CA ARG A 87 -6.40 5.05 -9.12
C ARG A 87 -5.68 3.81 -8.62
N LEU A 88 -6.41 2.90 -7.99
CA LEU A 88 -5.84 1.66 -7.46
C LEU A 88 -5.31 0.77 -8.58
N GLU A 89 -5.94 0.85 -9.76
CA GLU A 89 -5.61 0.11 -10.97
C GLU A 89 -4.24 0.47 -11.56
N GLU A 90 -3.69 1.63 -11.21
CA GLU A 90 -2.35 2.06 -11.64
C GLU A 90 -1.24 1.45 -10.78
N ILE A 91 -1.62 0.78 -9.68
CA ILE A 91 -0.68 0.20 -8.72
C ILE A 91 -0.53 -1.29 -9.00
N THR A 92 0.71 -1.71 -9.24
CA THR A 92 1.05 -3.13 -9.27
C THR A 92 1.84 -3.46 -8.02
N PHE A 93 1.22 -4.17 -7.08
CA PHE A 93 1.85 -4.49 -5.80
C PHE A 93 2.88 -5.62 -5.93
N PRO A 94 4.03 -5.55 -5.23
CA PRO A 94 4.95 -6.67 -5.15
C PRO A 94 4.40 -7.80 -4.27
N ILE A 95 4.58 -9.05 -4.68
CA ILE A 95 4.06 -10.24 -3.98
C ILE A 95 4.68 -10.46 -2.59
N SER A 96 5.83 -9.83 -2.32
CA SER A 96 6.53 -9.90 -1.03
C SER A 96 5.91 -9.02 0.06
N LEU A 97 4.91 -8.22 -0.29
CA LEU A 97 4.28 -7.28 0.62
C LEU A 97 3.46 -8.01 1.71
N LYS A 98 3.79 -7.72 2.96
CA LYS A 98 3.13 -8.26 4.16
C LYS A 98 2.29 -7.22 4.88
N LYS A 99 2.60 -5.94 4.68
CA LYS A 99 1.92 -4.82 5.33
C LYS A 99 1.59 -3.75 4.31
N LEU A 100 0.31 -3.42 4.19
CA LEU A 100 -0.18 -2.35 3.34
C LEU A 100 -0.95 -1.33 4.19
N SER A 101 -0.63 -0.06 4.02
CA SER A 101 -1.41 1.07 4.53
C SER A 101 -1.75 2.00 3.38
N LEU A 102 -3.04 2.24 3.16
CA LEU A 102 -3.53 3.20 2.17
C LEU A 102 -4.24 4.35 2.88
N ARG A 103 -4.03 5.58 2.40
CA ARG A 103 -4.71 6.77 2.94
C ARG A 103 -5.08 7.76 1.85
N GLY A 104 -6.33 8.24 1.86
CA GLY A 104 -6.78 9.36 1.00
C GLY A 104 -7.28 8.98 -0.39
N PHE A 105 -7.26 7.71 -0.78
CA PHE A 105 -7.55 7.27 -2.15
C PHE A 105 -9.03 7.38 -2.57
N LYS A 106 -9.98 7.35 -1.62
CA LYS A 106 -11.44 7.40 -1.87
C LYS A 106 -11.94 6.40 -2.93
N ILE A 107 -11.42 5.19 -2.92
CA ILE A 107 -11.76 4.11 -3.88
C ILE A 107 -13.10 3.45 -3.50
N SER A 108 -13.94 3.05 -4.45
CA SER A 108 -15.13 2.24 -4.13
C SER A 108 -14.75 0.91 -3.48
N TRP A 109 -15.46 0.49 -2.42
CA TRP A 109 -15.25 -0.81 -1.77
C TRP A 109 -15.32 -2.01 -2.73
N GLU A 110 -16.06 -1.91 -3.84
CA GLU A 110 -16.12 -2.93 -4.89
C GLU A 110 -14.75 -3.24 -5.50
N LYS A 111 -13.82 -2.29 -5.49
CA LYS A 111 -12.46 -2.45 -6.02
C LYS A 111 -11.48 -3.05 -5.00
N MET A 112 -11.94 -3.40 -3.79
CA MET A 112 -11.09 -4.05 -2.78
C MET A 112 -10.54 -5.39 -3.28
N THR A 113 -11.23 -6.05 -4.21
CA THR A 113 -10.78 -7.30 -4.83
C THR A 113 -9.41 -7.19 -5.52
N ILE A 114 -9.03 -5.99 -6.00
CA ILE A 114 -7.70 -5.74 -6.57
C ILE A 114 -6.62 -6.00 -5.51
N ILE A 115 -6.84 -5.56 -4.26
CA ILE A 115 -5.92 -5.81 -3.14
C ILE A 115 -6.01 -7.28 -2.71
N GLY A 116 -7.22 -7.82 -2.60
CA GLY A 116 -7.48 -9.19 -2.14
C GLY A 116 -6.81 -10.25 -3.01
N SER A 117 -6.81 -10.06 -4.33
CA SER A 117 -6.21 -10.97 -5.32
C SER A 117 -4.70 -10.74 -5.53
N SER A 118 -4.22 -9.49 -5.46
CA SER A 118 -2.82 -9.17 -5.77
C SER A 118 -1.83 -9.46 -4.64
N LEU A 119 -2.32 -9.63 -3.40
CA LEU A 119 -1.47 -9.70 -2.21
C LEU A 119 -1.71 -10.98 -1.38
N PRO A 120 -1.24 -12.14 -1.87
CA PRO A 120 -1.48 -13.42 -1.21
C PRO A 120 -0.83 -13.54 0.17
N ASN A 121 0.25 -12.79 0.42
CA ASN A 121 1.03 -12.82 1.66
C ASN A 121 0.68 -11.68 2.63
N LEU A 122 -0.41 -10.95 2.39
CA LEU A 122 -0.76 -9.78 3.19
C LEU A 122 -1.19 -10.19 4.60
N GLU A 123 -0.45 -9.74 5.61
CA GLU A 123 -0.74 -10.00 7.02
C GLU A 123 -1.42 -8.82 7.70
N VAL A 124 -1.12 -7.59 7.27
CA VAL A 124 -1.62 -6.35 7.86
C VAL A 124 -2.17 -5.43 6.77
N LEU A 125 -3.43 -5.06 6.88
CA LEU A 125 -4.09 -4.07 6.02
C LEU A 125 -4.61 -2.90 6.87
N LYS A 126 -4.21 -1.69 6.52
CA LYS A 126 -4.60 -0.44 7.17
C LYS A 126 -5.21 0.52 6.15
N LEU A 127 -6.44 0.99 6.39
CA LEU A 127 -7.20 1.80 5.46
C LEU A 127 -7.73 3.06 6.16
N GLY A 128 -7.20 4.23 5.79
CA GLY A 128 -7.59 5.50 6.39
C GLY A 128 -8.19 6.46 5.37
N ASN A 129 -9.51 6.65 5.34
CA ASN A 129 -10.16 7.41 4.27
C ASN A 129 -9.69 6.96 2.86
N ALA A 130 -9.43 5.66 2.73
CA ALA A 130 -8.88 5.06 1.51
C ALA A 130 -9.97 4.50 0.61
N PHE A 131 -11.07 4.03 1.21
CA PHE A 131 -12.23 3.50 0.51
C PHE A 131 -13.50 4.25 0.91
N GLY A 132 -14.41 4.39 -0.06
CA GLY A 132 -15.70 5.04 0.05
C GLY A 132 -16.84 4.09 -0.34
N GLY A 133 -18.00 4.32 0.25
CA GLY A 133 -19.20 3.49 0.11
C GLY A 133 -19.60 2.83 1.42
N GLN A 134 -20.88 2.48 1.51
CA GLN A 134 -21.49 2.01 2.75
C GLN A 134 -21.35 0.50 2.98
N GLU A 135 -21.02 -0.25 1.93
CA GLU A 135 -21.02 -1.71 1.96
C GLU A 135 -19.72 -2.28 1.40
N TRP A 136 -19.15 -3.25 2.10
CA TRP A 136 -18.01 -4.02 1.64
C TRP A 136 -18.34 -5.52 1.63
N ASN A 137 -18.33 -6.11 0.45
CA ASN A 137 -18.55 -7.53 0.25
C ASN A 137 -17.21 -8.25 0.11
N LEU A 138 -16.88 -9.13 1.05
CA LEU A 138 -15.71 -9.99 0.97
C LEU A 138 -15.96 -11.12 -0.01
N ILE A 139 -15.01 -11.30 -0.94
CA ILE A 139 -15.00 -12.40 -1.89
C ILE A 139 -14.26 -13.58 -1.26
N GLU A 140 -14.81 -14.78 -1.42
CA GLU A 140 -14.18 -16.02 -0.95
C GLU A 140 -12.80 -16.22 -1.61
N GLY A 141 -11.82 -16.67 -0.82
CA GLY A 141 -10.45 -16.87 -1.30
C GLY A 141 -9.54 -15.65 -1.21
N GLU A 142 -10.06 -14.46 -0.88
CA GLU A 142 -9.25 -13.26 -0.69
C GLU A 142 -8.70 -13.14 0.74
N PHE A 143 -7.57 -12.45 0.91
CA PHE A 143 -7.00 -12.13 2.22
C PHE A 143 -6.75 -13.35 3.13
N LEU A 144 -6.24 -14.44 2.54
CA LEU A 144 -6.03 -15.72 3.23
C LEU A 144 -5.06 -15.60 4.43
N GLN A 145 -4.01 -14.79 4.30
CA GLN A 145 -2.99 -14.58 5.32
C GLN A 145 -3.26 -13.38 6.24
N LEU A 146 -4.38 -12.69 6.08
CA LEU A 146 -4.65 -11.44 6.78
C LEU A 146 -4.95 -11.69 8.27
N LYS A 147 -4.11 -11.10 9.13
CA LYS A 147 -4.21 -11.19 10.59
C LYS A 147 -4.75 -9.92 11.22
N VAL A 148 -4.41 -8.76 10.64
CA VAL A 148 -4.78 -7.45 11.15
C VAL A 148 -5.43 -6.64 10.06
N LEU A 149 -6.65 -6.18 10.34
CA LEU A 149 -7.36 -5.20 9.53
C LEU A 149 -7.68 -3.98 10.40
N TYR A 150 -7.29 -2.80 9.94
CA TYR A 150 -7.57 -1.54 10.63
C TYR A 150 -8.17 -0.55 9.65
N ILE A 151 -9.39 -0.08 9.92
CA ILE A 151 -10.13 0.85 9.06
C ILE A 151 -10.51 2.06 9.91
N TRP A 152 -10.25 3.26 9.40
CA TRP A 152 -10.63 4.52 10.07
C TRP A 152 -11.01 5.60 9.06
N ASN A 153 -11.76 6.60 9.51
CA ASN A 153 -12.25 7.71 8.69
C ASN A 153 -12.93 7.22 7.39
N THR A 154 -13.89 6.31 7.53
CA THR A 154 -14.65 5.72 6.42
C THR A 154 -16.15 5.93 6.64
N ASP A 155 -16.91 5.94 5.55
CA ASP A 155 -18.37 5.90 5.49
C ASP A 155 -18.94 4.48 5.39
N LEU A 156 -18.07 3.46 5.48
CA LEU A 156 -18.49 2.06 5.60
C LEU A 156 -19.52 1.94 6.73
N MET A 157 -20.58 1.18 6.51
CA MET A 157 -21.61 0.89 7.52
C MET A 157 -21.83 -0.61 7.70
N ARG A 158 -21.69 -1.39 6.63
CA ARG A 158 -21.91 -2.83 6.60
C ARG A 158 -20.76 -3.54 5.90
N TRP A 159 -20.46 -4.74 6.36
CA TRP A 159 -19.57 -5.64 5.64
C TRP A 159 -20.12 -7.06 5.73
N GLU A 160 -20.25 -7.72 4.59
CA GLU A 160 -20.77 -9.07 4.49
C GLU A 160 -19.71 -10.00 3.92
N GLN A 161 -19.62 -11.19 4.50
CA GLN A 161 -18.78 -12.25 4.00
C GLN A 161 -19.69 -13.20 3.21
N LYS A 162 -19.46 -13.33 1.91
CA LYS A 162 -20.07 -14.43 1.15
C LYS A 162 -19.33 -15.70 1.54
N ILE A 163 -19.80 -16.37 2.60
CA ILE A 163 -19.17 -17.56 3.19
C ILE A 163 -19.80 -18.84 2.62
N SER A 164 -18.98 -19.68 1.99
CA SER A 164 -18.98 -21.12 2.26
C SER A 164 -17.87 -21.43 3.28
N ILE A 165 -18.31 -21.79 4.48
CA ILE A 165 -17.64 -22.32 5.67
C ILE A 165 -16.09 -22.32 5.70
N PHE A 166 -15.48 -21.29 6.31
CA PHE A 166 -14.11 -21.39 6.86
C PHE A 166 -14.02 -20.72 8.24
N GLN A 167 -13.69 -21.51 9.27
CA GLN A 167 -13.40 -21.03 10.62
C GLN A 167 -11.92 -20.65 10.73
N THR A 168 -11.63 -19.40 11.08
CA THR A 168 -10.36 -19.06 11.71
C THR A 168 -10.56 -17.87 12.64
N SER A 169 -10.18 -18.02 13.91
CA SER A 169 -10.23 -16.96 14.92
C SER A 169 -9.30 -15.81 14.53
N ARG A 170 -9.87 -14.64 14.23
CA ARG A 170 -9.13 -13.40 13.90
C ARG A 170 -9.42 -12.33 14.94
N THR A 171 -8.37 -11.71 15.50
CA THR A 171 -8.49 -10.60 16.45
C THR A 171 -8.62 -9.29 15.69
N PHE A 172 -9.82 -8.71 15.67
CA PHE A 172 -10.08 -7.39 15.09
C PHE A 172 -10.03 -6.34 16.22
N THR A 173 -9.05 -5.42 16.15
CA THR A 173 -9.02 -4.26 17.04
C THR A 173 -9.51 -3.04 16.27
N SER A 174 -10.71 -2.56 16.56
CA SER A 174 -11.22 -1.26 16.10
C SER A 174 -11.13 -0.25 17.24
N ASN A 175 -10.68 0.97 16.93
CA ASN A 175 -10.86 2.14 17.79
C ASN A 175 -11.80 3.10 17.06
N VAL A 176 -13.07 3.12 17.51
CA VAL A 176 -14.14 4.17 17.52
C VAL A 176 -14.27 5.05 16.25
N CYS A 177 -15.37 5.03 15.47
CA CYS A 177 -16.72 5.57 15.75
C CYS A 177 -17.71 4.90 14.78
N GLY A 178 -18.76 4.24 15.30
CA GLY A 178 -19.82 3.62 14.48
C GLY A 178 -20.23 2.28 15.07
N ASN A 179 -21.53 2.08 15.28
CA ASN A 179 -22.08 0.82 15.76
C ASN A 179 -22.02 -0.22 14.64
N TRP A 180 -20.90 -0.93 14.53
CA TRP A 180 -20.72 -2.01 13.56
C TRP A 180 -21.54 -3.23 13.99
N ARG A 181 -22.51 -3.65 13.15
CA ARG A 181 -23.18 -4.94 13.32
C ARG A 181 -22.68 -5.91 12.25
N ARG A 182 -22.25 -7.09 12.69
CA ARG A 182 -22.10 -8.27 11.82
C ARG A 182 -23.52 -8.75 11.50
N SER A 183 -23.95 -8.70 10.24
CA SER A 183 -25.15 -9.42 9.82
C SER A 183 -24.90 -10.90 10.10
N LEU A 184 -25.71 -11.50 10.96
CA LEU A 184 -25.72 -12.96 11.20
C LEU A 184 -26.40 -13.67 10.04
#